data_AF-A0A7W5BTC1-F1
#
_entry.id   AF-A0A7W5BTC1-F1
#
_cell.length_a   1.000
_cell.length_b   1.000
_cell.length_c   1.000
_cell.angle_alpha   90.00
_cell.angle_beta   90.00
_cell.angle_gamma   90.00
#
_symmetry.space_group_name_H-M   'P 1'
#
loop_
_entity.id
_entity.type
_entity.pdbx_description
1 polymer ?
#
loop_
_entity_poly.entity_id
_entity_poly.type
_entity_poly.pdbx_seq_one_letter_code
_entity_poly.pdbx_strand_id
1 'polypeptide(L)'
;MPRTSSITSSNRRSATGWSTAPHLKANANKGKYDLAMVEKPRADYWADLDAAIEAERKPHGQKPLKDKERRPEVKKTKVSRSDPDGDYMVRDGKPKGFFSLDHRTVHGKLAIITDAHVTPANVHDSIAYLSRLDRQQTHFGFRPGTVQASTLLPLSRHSGEMSRVSAFAITCFSSRAPRRPSPRA
;
A
#
# COMPACT_ATOMS: atom_id res chain seq x y z
N MET A 1 22.70 -15.85 45.22
CA MET A 1 22.79 -14.60 44.42
C MET A 1 21.92 -14.75 43.18
N PRO A 2 20.79 -14.05 43.07
CA PRO A 2 20.05 -14.00 41.80
C PRO A 2 20.61 -12.86 40.95
N ARG A 3 20.98 -13.18 39.70
CA ARG A 3 21.38 -12.18 38.71
C ARG A 3 20.14 -11.42 38.27
N THR A 4 20.05 -10.15 38.65
CA THR A 4 19.12 -9.18 38.10
C THR A 4 19.52 -8.88 36.65
N SER A 5 18.82 -9.47 35.69
CA SER A 5 18.88 -9.05 34.29
C SER A 5 18.09 -7.76 34.15
N SER A 6 18.75 -6.61 34.29
CA SER A 6 18.20 -5.33 33.86
C SER A 6 17.96 -5.40 32.36
N ILE A 7 16.70 -5.51 31.94
CA ILE A 7 16.30 -5.26 30.56
C ILE A 7 16.53 -3.77 30.32
N THR A 8 17.69 -3.44 29.78
CA THR A 8 17.99 -2.10 29.29
C THR A 8 16.97 -1.79 28.21
N SER A 9 16.14 -0.78 28.46
CA SER A 9 15.24 -0.17 27.48
C SER A 9 16.05 0.30 26.28
N SER A 10 16.23 -0.60 25.31
CA SER A 10 16.84 -0.25 24.03
C SER A 10 15.91 0.75 23.36
N ASN A 11 16.43 1.94 23.12
CA ASN A 11 15.82 3.07 22.41
C ASN A 11 15.07 2.61 21.14
N ARG A 12 13.79 2.22 21.30
CA ARG A 12 12.91 1.73 20.23
C ARG A 12 12.41 2.94 19.46
N ARG A 13 13.25 3.43 18.54
CA ARG A 13 12.85 4.50 17.63
C ARG A 13 11.85 3.93 16.62
N SER A 14 10.63 4.44 16.66
CA SER A 14 9.64 4.30 15.60
C SER A 14 10.26 4.62 14.25
N ALA A 15 10.29 3.64 13.34
CA ALA A 15 10.76 3.85 11.98
C ALA A 15 9.64 4.44 11.12
N THR A 16 9.98 5.40 10.27
CA THR A 16 9.09 5.95 9.24
C THR A 16 9.38 5.27 7.91
N GLY A 17 8.36 4.71 7.26
CA GLY A 17 8.47 4.05 5.95
C GLY A 17 7.61 4.71 4.88
N TRP A 18 8.10 4.72 3.63
CA TRP A 18 7.38 5.23 2.46
C TRP A 18 7.25 4.16 1.39
N SER A 19 6.05 3.98 0.83
CA SER A 19 5.78 3.02 -0.24
C SER A 19 5.32 3.71 -1.54
N THR A 20 5.88 3.29 -2.66
CA THR A 20 5.54 3.79 -4.01
C THR A 20 5.51 2.65 -5.02
N ALA A 21 4.60 2.68 -5.99
CA ALA A 21 4.62 1.78 -7.15
C ALA A 21 4.80 2.51 -8.50
N PRO A 22 6.04 2.78 -8.93
CA PRO A 22 6.31 3.17 -10.32
C PRO A 22 5.93 2.08 -11.32
N HIS A 23 5.53 2.50 -12.52
CA HIS A 23 5.26 1.59 -13.64
C HIS A 23 6.58 1.25 -14.34
N LEU A 24 6.83 -0.03 -14.54
CA LEU A 24 7.94 -0.56 -15.33
C LEU A 24 7.42 -1.10 -16.66
N LYS A 25 8.15 -0.82 -17.74
CA LYS A 25 7.81 -1.37 -19.04
C LYS A 25 8.12 -2.88 -19.02
N ALA A 26 7.10 -3.70 -19.26
CA ALA A 26 7.27 -5.15 -19.34
C ALA A 26 8.04 -5.53 -20.62
N ASN A 27 8.78 -6.63 -20.58
CA ASN A 27 9.52 -7.15 -21.73
C ASN A 27 8.58 -7.92 -22.67
N ALA A 28 7.59 -7.21 -23.21
CA ALA A 28 6.52 -7.81 -23.98
C ALA A 28 6.11 -6.94 -25.18
N ASN A 29 5.94 -7.61 -26.32
CA ASN A 29 5.48 -6.97 -27.54
C ASN A 29 3.97 -6.71 -27.47
N LYS A 30 3.57 -5.43 -27.60
CA LYS A 30 2.16 -4.99 -27.58
C LYS A 30 1.27 -5.65 -28.64
N GLY A 31 1.85 -6.22 -29.70
CA GLY A 31 1.14 -6.91 -30.78
C GLY A 31 1.13 -8.44 -30.68
N LYS A 32 1.81 -9.05 -29.70
CA LYS A 32 1.85 -10.50 -29.50
C LYS A 32 1.17 -10.84 -28.17
N TYR A 33 -0.13 -11.09 -28.24
CA TYR A 33 -0.96 -11.32 -27.07
C TYR A 33 -2.12 -12.25 -27.39
N ASP A 34 -2.66 -12.85 -26.34
CA ASP A 34 -3.91 -13.59 -26.37
C ASP A 34 -4.95 -12.85 -25.52
N LEU A 35 -6.23 -13.04 -25.83
CA LEU A 35 -7.32 -12.43 -25.09
C LEU A 35 -7.82 -13.42 -24.05
N ALA A 36 -7.75 -13.05 -22.77
CA ALA A 36 -8.21 -13.88 -21.68
C ALA A 36 -9.17 -13.10 -20.77
N MET A 37 -10.08 -13.82 -20.12
CA MET A 37 -10.88 -13.29 -19.02
C MET A 37 -10.03 -13.37 -17.75
N VAL A 38 -9.68 -12.22 -17.19
CA VAL A 38 -8.83 -12.14 -15.99
C VAL A 38 -9.60 -11.43 -14.89
N GLU A 39 -9.54 -12.02 -13.69
CA GLU A 39 -10.11 -11.43 -12.48
C GLU A 39 -9.26 -10.26 -12.02
N LYS A 40 -9.87 -9.12 -11.69
CA LYS A 40 -9.13 -8.02 -11.09
C LYS A 40 -8.70 -8.39 -9.68
N PRO A 41 -7.44 -8.10 -9.30
CA PRO A 41 -6.99 -8.26 -7.94
C PRO A 41 -7.89 -7.43 -7.01
N ARG A 42 -8.21 -8.00 -5.85
CA ARG A 42 -9.04 -7.39 -4.82
C ARG A 42 -8.23 -7.18 -3.56
N ALA A 43 -8.62 -6.20 -2.76
CA ALA A 43 -8.09 -6.02 -1.42
C ALA A 43 -8.36 -7.25 -0.53
N ASP A 44 -7.34 -7.91 -0.01
CA ASP A 44 -7.51 -9.09 0.84
C ASP A 44 -8.02 -8.74 2.25
N TYR A 45 -7.87 -7.46 2.67
CA TYR A 45 -8.21 -6.97 4.02
C TYR A 45 -9.72 -6.86 4.31
N TRP A 46 -10.61 -7.20 3.39
CA TRP A 46 -12.06 -7.06 3.60
C TRP A 46 -12.58 -7.91 4.76
N ALA A 47 -12.08 -9.15 4.88
CA ALA A 47 -12.49 -10.05 5.95
C ALA A 47 -12.09 -9.50 7.31
N ASP A 48 -10.86 -9.01 7.41
CA ASP A 48 -10.33 -8.38 8.63
C ASP A 48 -11.09 -7.08 8.97
N LEU A 49 -11.45 -6.30 7.95
CA LEU A 49 -12.25 -5.08 8.13
C LEU A 49 -13.66 -5.40 8.64
N ASP A 50 -14.34 -6.38 8.03
CA ASP A 50 -15.68 -6.78 8.46
C ASP A 50 -15.64 -7.35 9.90
N ALA A 51 -14.60 -8.11 10.24
CA ALA A 51 -14.38 -8.61 11.60
C ALA A 51 -14.12 -7.49 12.63
N ALA A 52 -13.32 -6.49 12.26
CA ALA A 52 -13.03 -5.33 13.11
C ALA A 52 -14.29 -4.49 13.37
N ILE A 53 -15.10 -4.27 12.32
CA ILE A 53 -16.38 -3.54 12.46
C ILE A 53 -17.33 -4.29 13.40
N GLU A 54 -17.43 -5.61 13.27
CA GLU A 54 -18.31 -6.40 14.13
C GLU A 54 -17.84 -6.39 15.59
N ALA A 55 -16.52 -6.45 15.82
CA ALA A 55 -15.95 -6.33 17.16
C ALA A 55 -16.27 -4.98 17.83
N GLU A 56 -16.32 -3.89 17.06
CA GLU A 56 -16.69 -2.56 17.55
C GLU A 56 -18.20 -2.40 17.73
N ARG A 57 -19.02 -3.00 16.87
CA ARG A 57 -20.49 -2.87 16.97
C ARG A 57 -21.10 -3.56 18.18
N LYS A 58 -20.55 -4.71 18.59
CA LYS A 58 -20.98 -5.48 19.76
C LYS A 58 -21.05 -4.67 21.06
N PRO A 59 -19.99 -3.96 21.51
CA PRO A 59 -20.05 -3.15 22.72
C PRO A 59 -20.98 -1.93 22.57
N HIS A 60 -21.18 -1.44 21.35
CA HIS A 60 -22.08 -0.32 21.09
C HIS A 60 -23.55 -0.72 20.89
N GLY A 61 -23.90 -2.01 21.01
CA GLY A 61 -25.27 -2.51 20.81
C GLY A 61 -25.82 -2.25 19.41
N GLN A 62 -24.94 -2.04 18.42
CA GLN A 62 -25.35 -1.75 17.05
C GLN A 62 -25.72 -3.05 16.33
N LYS A 63 -26.69 -2.96 15.42
CA LYS A 63 -27.08 -4.11 14.59
C LYS A 63 -25.92 -4.53 13.67
N PRO A 64 -25.75 -5.84 13.41
CA PRO A 64 -24.79 -6.33 12.43
C PRO A 64 -24.98 -5.67 11.06
N LEU A 65 -23.89 -5.48 10.32
CA LEU A 65 -23.98 -5.04 8.93
C LEU A 65 -24.66 -6.11 8.08
N LYS A 66 -25.37 -5.67 7.05
CA LYS A 66 -25.85 -6.60 6.02
C LYS A 66 -24.66 -7.13 5.23
N ASP A 67 -24.59 -8.45 5.10
CA ASP A 67 -23.61 -9.08 4.23
C ASP A 67 -23.80 -8.59 2.80
N LYS A 68 -22.70 -8.20 2.18
CA LYS A 68 -22.65 -7.81 0.78
C LYS A 68 -21.83 -8.84 0.04
N GLU A 69 -22.42 -9.48 -0.96
CA GLU A 69 -21.65 -10.27 -1.91
C GLU A 69 -20.69 -9.35 -2.66
N ARG A 70 -19.41 -9.55 -2.42
CA ARG A 70 -18.33 -8.87 -3.13
C ARG A 70 -17.65 -9.93 -3.98
N ARG A 71 -17.79 -9.87 -5.30
CA ARG A 71 -17.14 -10.78 -6.26
C ARG A 71 -16.07 -10.02 -7.04
N PRO A 72 -14.93 -10.63 -7.39
CA PRO A 72 -13.93 -9.97 -8.22
C PRO A 72 -14.52 -9.64 -9.59
N GLU A 73 -14.23 -8.45 -10.10
CA GLU A 73 -14.67 -8.04 -11.43
C GLU A 73 -13.82 -8.79 -12.48
N VAL A 74 -14.47 -9.59 -13.31
CA VAL A 74 -13.79 -10.30 -14.41
C VAL A 74 -13.82 -9.41 -15.65
N LYS A 75 -12.66 -9.18 -16.26
CA LYS A 75 -12.55 -8.36 -17.47
C LYS A 75 -11.76 -9.09 -18.55
N LYS A 76 -12.22 -8.97 -19.80
CA LYS A 76 -11.45 -9.39 -20.96
C LYS A 76 -10.25 -8.45 -21.12
N THR A 77 -9.04 -8.98 -20.96
CA THR A 77 -7.79 -8.23 -21.14
C THR A 77 -6.85 -8.93 -22.10
N LYS A 78 -5.81 -8.21 -22.53
CA LYS A 78 -4.73 -8.76 -23.34
C LYS A 78 -3.70 -9.34 -22.39
N VAL A 79 -3.34 -10.60 -22.58
CA VAL A 79 -2.27 -11.29 -21.86
C VAL A 79 -1.12 -11.51 -22.83
N SER A 80 0.07 -11.07 -22.44
CA SER A 80 1.26 -11.24 -23.26
C SER A 80 1.67 -12.71 -23.31
N ARG A 81 2.16 -13.16 -24.48
CA ARG A 81 2.71 -14.52 -24.64
C ARG A 81 4.09 -14.69 -24.01
N SER A 82 4.85 -13.60 -23.91
CA SER A 82 6.24 -13.63 -23.44
C SER A 82 6.41 -13.21 -21.99
N ASP A 83 5.42 -12.50 -21.44
CA ASP A 83 5.44 -12.00 -20.06
C ASP A 83 3.99 -11.94 -19.53
N PRO A 84 3.42 -13.09 -19.11
CA PRO A 84 2.04 -13.18 -18.64
C PRO A 84 1.77 -12.34 -17.39
N ASP A 85 2.82 -11.99 -16.63
CA ASP A 85 2.74 -11.21 -15.40
C ASP A 85 2.68 -9.69 -15.68
N GLY A 86 2.80 -9.27 -16.93
CA GLY A 86 2.56 -7.89 -17.36
C GLY A 86 1.10 -7.63 -17.69
N ASP A 87 0.55 -6.50 -17.22
CA ASP A 87 -0.81 -6.07 -17.59
C ASP A 87 -0.79 -5.07 -18.75
N TYR A 88 -1.80 -5.15 -19.62
CA TYR A 88 -1.91 -4.29 -20.78
C TYR A 88 -2.58 -2.96 -20.42
N MET A 89 -1.79 -1.89 -20.40
CA MET A 89 -2.24 -0.58 -19.95
C MET A 89 -2.50 0.36 -21.13
N VAL A 90 -3.64 1.05 -21.05
CA VAL A 90 -4.03 2.15 -21.95
C VAL A 90 -4.35 3.37 -21.09
N ARG A 91 -3.60 4.46 -21.31
CA ARG A 91 -3.80 5.76 -20.64
C ARG A 91 -3.65 6.86 -21.67
N ASP A 92 -4.48 7.90 -21.56
CA ASP A 92 -4.43 9.03 -22.48
C ASP A 92 -3.11 9.79 -22.34
N GLY A 93 -2.52 10.15 -23.48
CA GLY A 93 -1.22 10.82 -23.53
C GLY A 93 -0.01 9.97 -23.09
N LYS A 94 -0.18 8.67 -22.82
CA LYS A 94 0.92 7.77 -22.42
C LYS A 94 1.08 6.57 -23.37
N PRO A 95 2.28 5.97 -23.45
CA PRO A 95 2.52 4.80 -24.30
C PRO A 95 1.62 3.63 -23.92
N LYS A 96 0.97 3.02 -24.91
CA LYS A 96 0.18 1.80 -24.75
C LYS A 96 1.10 0.57 -24.76
N GLY A 97 0.78 -0.43 -23.94
CA GLY A 97 1.42 -1.74 -23.98
C GLY A 97 1.43 -2.44 -22.62
N PHE A 98 2.25 -3.49 -22.50
CA PHE A 98 2.41 -4.23 -21.25
C PHE A 98 3.30 -3.49 -20.25
N PHE A 99 2.88 -3.48 -18.99
CA PHE A 99 3.57 -2.87 -17.86
C PHE A 99 3.41 -3.73 -16.60
N SER A 100 4.35 -3.54 -15.69
CA SER A 100 4.30 -4.06 -14.33
C SER A 100 4.40 -2.89 -13.35
N LEU A 101 4.00 -3.11 -12.10
CA LEU A 101 4.17 -2.17 -11.00
C LEU A 101 5.23 -2.70 -10.06
N ASP A 102 6.12 -1.82 -9.61
CA ASP A 102 7.19 -2.16 -8.68
C ASP A 102 6.96 -1.48 -7.34
N HIS A 103 6.30 -2.20 -6.43
CA HIS A 103 5.99 -1.75 -5.08
C HIS A 103 7.26 -1.72 -4.25
N ARG A 104 7.81 -0.52 -4.06
CA ARG A 104 9.03 -0.29 -3.28
C ARG A 104 8.72 0.37 -1.96
N THR A 105 9.32 -0.14 -0.90
CA THR A 105 9.34 0.50 0.42
C THR A 105 10.73 1.04 0.71
N VAL A 106 10.80 2.28 1.18
CA VAL A 106 12.03 2.97 1.57
C VAL A 106 11.96 3.40 3.03
N HIS A 107 13.06 3.21 3.75
CA HIS A 107 13.21 3.72 5.11
C HIS A 107 13.45 5.23 5.09
N GLY A 108 12.50 6.00 5.62
CA GLY A 108 12.44 7.46 5.47
C GLY A 108 13.64 8.22 6.06
N LYS A 109 14.31 7.68 7.09
CA LYS A 109 15.49 8.32 7.70
C LYS A 109 16.81 7.96 7.01
N LEU A 110 16.92 6.74 6.49
CA LEU A 110 18.19 6.19 6.00
C LEU A 110 18.26 6.14 4.48
N ALA A 111 17.14 6.39 3.80
CA ALA A 111 17.00 6.28 2.35
C ALA A 111 17.42 4.92 1.77
N ILE A 112 17.28 3.85 2.56
CA ILE A 112 17.57 2.47 2.15
C ILE A 112 16.26 1.82 1.70
N ILE A 113 16.30 1.08 0.59
CA ILE A 113 15.19 0.25 0.13
C ILE A 113 15.07 -0.96 1.07
N THR A 114 13.92 -1.11 1.70
CA THR A 114 13.64 -2.23 2.64
C THR A 114 12.81 -3.33 2.00
N ASP A 115 12.13 -3.05 0.88
CA ASP A 115 11.37 -4.03 0.12
C ASP A 115 11.17 -3.57 -1.33
N ALA A 116 11.14 -4.53 -2.24
CA ALA A 116 10.81 -4.34 -3.65
C ALA A 116 9.96 -5.53 -4.11
N HIS A 117 8.83 -5.27 -4.75
CA HIS A 117 7.90 -6.29 -5.16
C HIS A 117 7.22 -5.93 -6.47
N VAL A 118 7.48 -6.74 -7.50
CA VAL A 118 6.89 -6.53 -8.81
C VAL A 118 5.58 -7.29 -8.94
N THR A 119 4.54 -6.62 -9.43
CA THR A 119 3.22 -7.18 -9.71
C THR A 119 2.75 -6.76 -11.10
N PRO A 120 1.71 -7.39 -11.67
CA PRO A 120 1.05 -6.86 -12.85
C PRO A 120 0.54 -5.43 -12.62
N ALA A 121 0.47 -4.61 -13.68
CA ALA A 121 0.11 -3.19 -13.55
C ALA A 121 -1.35 -2.91 -13.13
N ASN A 122 -2.19 -3.94 -13.03
CA ASN A 122 -3.54 -3.83 -12.49
C ASN A 122 -3.59 -3.97 -10.94
N VAL A 123 -2.50 -4.35 -10.29
CA VAL A 123 -2.41 -4.48 -8.83
C VAL A 123 -1.98 -3.15 -8.21
N HIS A 124 -2.93 -2.44 -7.63
CA HIS A 124 -2.69 -1.15 -6.97
C HIS A 124 -2.00 -1.31 -5.60
N ASP A 125 -1.29 -0.27 -5.14
CA ASP A 125 -0.54 -0.25 -3.88
C ASP A 125 -1.44 -0.63 -2.69
N SER A 126 -2.69 -0.19 -2.67
CA SER A 126 -3.65 -0.52 -1.61
C SER A 126 -3.94 -2.03 -1.48
N ILE A 127 -3.65 -2.81 -2.53
CA ILE A 127 -3.82 -4.27 -2.54
C ILE A 127 -2.54 -4.94 -2.04
N ALA A 128 -1.39 -4.55 -2.59
CA ALA A 128 -0.12 -5.20 -2.23
C ALA A 128 0.39 -4.79 -0.84
N TYR A 129 0.18 -3.54 -0.42
CA TYR A 129 0.92 -2.90 0.65
C TYR A 129 0.88 -3.63 2.01
N LEU A 130 -0.29 -4.10 2.45
CA LEU A 130 -0.42 -4.75 3.77
C LEU A 130 0.40 -6.04 3.84
N SER A 131 0.32 -6.89 2.81
CA SER A 131 1.14 -8.11 2.74
C SER A 131 2.66 -7.81 2.75
N ARG A 132 3.06 -6.68 2.15
CA ARG A 132 4.46 -6.24 2.14
C ARG A 132 4.92 -5.75 3.49
N LEU A 133 4.04 -5.06 4.21
CA LEU A 133 4.28 -4.63 5.59
C LEU A 133 4.48 -5.86 6.49
N ASP A 134 3.58 -6.84 6.43
CA ASP A 134 3.67 -8.06 7.25
C ASP A 134 4.95 -8.86 6.96
N ARG A 135 5.35 -8.94 5.69
CA ARG A 135 6.63 -9.53 5.28
C ARG A 135 7.79 -8.81 5.96
N GLN A 136 7.85 -7.48 5.92
CA GLN A 136 8.93 -6.71 6.54
C GLN A 136 8.98 -6.90 8.06
N GLN A 137 7.82 -6.93 8.72
CA GLN A 137 7.74 -7.20 10.16
C GLN A 137 8.24 -8.61 10.49
N THR A 138 7.86 -9.61 9.69
CA THR A 138 8.23 -11.01 9.90
C THR A 138 9.72 -11.26 9.64
N HIS A 139 10.25 -10.73 8.54
CA HIS A 139 11.63 -10.99 8.12
C HIS A 139 12.66 -10.17 8.89
N PHE A 140 12.37 -8.91 9.20
CA PHE A 140 13.34 -7.99 9.80
C PHE A 140 12.99 -7.57 11.23
N GLY A 141 11.87 -8.03 11.77
CA GLY A 141 11.40 -7.60 13.10
C GLY A 141 11.02 -6.13 13.14
N PHE A 142 10.72 -5.51 11.99
CA PHE A 142 10.42 -4.09 11.93
C PHE A 142 9.13 -3.78 12.68
N ARG A 143 9.13 -2.66 13.41
CA ARG A 143 7.95 -2.06 14.04
C ARG A 143 7.84 -0.62 13.59
N PRO A 144 7.29 -0.37 12.39
CA PRO A 144 7.17 0.99 11.88
C PRO A 144 6.19 1.76 12.75
N GLY A 145 6.55 2.99 13.13
CA GLY A 145 5.65 3.86 13.87
C GLY A 145 4.83 4.77 12.96
N THR A 146 5.34 5.07 11.76
CA THR A 146 4.61 5.82 10.74
C THR A 146 4.86 5.19 9.39
N VAL A 147 3.79 5.03 8.62
CA VAL A 147 3.88 4.56 7.24
C VAL A 147 3.08 5.47 6.33
N GLN A 148 3.60 5.73 5.14
CA GLN A 148 2.89 6.47 4.10
C GLN A 148 2.93 5.68 2.79
N ALA A 149 1.80 5.57 2.13
CA ALA A 149 1.68 4.95 0.81
C ALA A 149 1.08 5.96 -0.17
N SER A 150 1.70 6.11 -1.33
CA SER A 150 1.19 7.00 -2.38
C SER A 150 0.03 6.31 -3.10
N THR A 151 -1.21 6.67 -2.78
CA THR A 151 -2.40 6.22 -3.52
C THR A 151 -3.22 7.42 -3.98
N LEU A 152 -3.42 7.56 -5.29
CA LEU A 152 -4.24 8.61 -5.90
C LEU A 152 -5.70 8.13 -5.94
N LEU A 153 -6.48 8.40 -4.89
CA LEU A 153 -7.95 8.30 -4.90
C LEU A 153 -8.55 9.60 -4.32
N PRO A 154 -9.68 10.10 -4.87
CA PRO A 154 -10.33 11.31 -4.37
C PRO A 154 -11.05 11.01 -3.05
N LEU A 155 -10.71 11.73 -1.98
CA LEU A 155 -11.38 11.62 -0.67
C LEU A 155 -12.26 12.85 -0.43
N SER A 156 -13.56 12.60 -0.27
CA SER A 156 -14.50 13.51 0.40
C SER A 156 -14.24 13.49 1.91
N ARG A 157 -14.34 14.67 2.54
CA ARG A 157 -14.05 14.89 3.96
C ARG A 157 -15.14 14.28 4.85
N HIS A 158 -14.75 13.49 5.84
CA HIS A 158 -15.48 13.37 7.11
C HIS A 158 -14.49 13.33 8.28
N SER A 159 -14.76 14.17 9.27
CA SER A 159 -14.01 14.38 10.51
C SER A 159 -14.50 13.42 11.59
N GLY A 160 -13.58 12.75 12.28
CA GLY A 160 -13.87 11.99 13.50
C GLY A 160 -12.63 11.24 13.97
N GLU A 161 -12.27 11.45 15.24
CA GLU A 161 -11.13 10.83 15.93
C GLU A 161 -11.19 9.29 15.85
N MET A 162 -10.08 8.64 15.47
CA MET A 162 -9.91 7.18 15.54
C MET A 162 -8.64 6.88 16.32
N SER A 163 -8.82 6.40 17.54
CA SER A 163 -7.74 5.90 18.39
C SER A 163 -7.46 4.43 18.07
N ARG A 164 -6.16 4.10 17.97
CA ARG A 164 -5.60 2.73 17.99
C ARG A 164 -5.90 1.78 16.82
N VAL A 165 -5.69 2.24 15.58
CA VAL A 165 -4.88 1.55 14.54
C VAL A 165 -4.30 2.68 13.68
N SER A 166 -3.04 3.08 13.93
CA SER A 166 -2.42 4.19 13.20
C SER A 166 -1.88 3.71 11.85
N ALA A 167 -2.78 3.47 10.90
CA ALA A 167 -2.43 3.24 9.50
C ALA A 167 -3.50 3.84 8.58
N PHE A 168 -3.74 5.15 8.69
CA PHE A 168 -4.38 5.91 7.62
C PHE A 168 -3.77 7.30 7.52
N ALA A 169 -2.80 7.45 6.62
CA ALA A 169 -2.37 8.74 6.13
C ALA A 169 -2.16 8.63 4.62
N ILE A 170 -3.27 8.56 3.89
CA ILE A 170 -3.31 8.99 2.48
C ILE A 170 -3.50 10.50 2.52
N THR A 171 -2.41 11.27 2.46
CA THR A 171 -2.44 12.61 1.85
C THR A 171 -1.03 13.10 1.54
N CYS A 172 -0.81 13.47 0.28
CA CYS A 172 0.27 14.35 -0.13
C CYS A 172 0.14 15.69 0.58
N PHE A 173 1.12 16.06 1.40
CA PHE A 173 1.32 17.46 1.82
C PHE A 173 2.66 17.94 1.27
N SER A 174 2.61 18.78 0.24
CA SER A 174 3.74 19.63 -0.13
C SER A 174 3.88 20.69 0.97
N SER A 175 4.79 20.50 1.92
CA SER A 175 5.17 21.57 2.82
C SER A 175 5.82 22.69 2.00
N ARG A 176 5.20 23.87 1.96
CA ARG A 176 5.91 25.11 1.56
C ARG A 176 7.18 25.20 2.42
N ALA A 177 8.32 25.31 1.76
CA ALA A 177 9.59 25.55 2.44
C ALA A 177 9.45 26.75 3.40
N PRO A 178 10.05 26.69 4.61
CA PRO A 178 10.06 27.84 5.51
C PRO A 178 10.77 29.01 4.82
N ARG A 179 10.13 30.18 4.78
CA ARG A 179 10.76 31.42 4.31
C ARG A 179 11.96 31.70 5.21
N ARG A 180 13.16 31.79 4.61
CA ARG A 180 14.35 32.28 5.31
C ARG A 180 14.04 33.65 5.92
N PRO A 181 14.39 33.91 7.19
CA PRO A 181 14.34 35.26 7.72
C PRO A 181 15.30 36.15 6.94
N SER A 182 14.85 37.35 6.57
CA SER A 182 15.70 38.38 5.97
C SER A 182 16.78 38.81 6.96
N PRO A 183 18.01 39.11 6.51
CA PRO A 183 19.01 39.69 7.38
C PRO A 183 18.50 41.05 7.87
N ARG A 184 18.52 41.28 9.18
CA ARG A 184 18.32 42.62 9.72
C ARG A 184 19.56 43.46 9.36
N ALA A 185 19.30 44.62 8.76
CA ALA A 185 20.26 45.72 8.68
C ALA A 185 20.38 46.41 10.04
#